data_AF-A0A6N4W2V1-F1
#
_entry.id   AF-A0A6N4W2V1-F1
#
_cell.length_a   1.000
_cell.length_b   1.000
_cell.length_c   1.000
_cell.angle_alpha   90.00
_cell.angle_beta   90.00
_cell.angle_gamma   90.00
#
_symmetry.space_group_name_H-M   'P 1'
#
loop_
_entity.id
_entity.type
_entity.pdbx_description
1 polymer ?
#
loop_
_entity_poly.entity_id
_entity_poly.type
_entity_poly.pdbx_seq_one_letter_code
_entity_poly.pdbx_strand_id
1 'polypeptide(L)'
;MEAEVKRLVAASLLPLAMTAAGCAQNEKSPAVSSTGSATATHTHSTEAQAGGQTHCTKGQLADAAASAARSMGKDNVYSIDDLQCADGWAVTSGLLASTQNPHQGAPTSFVFRAQGQFWVVQDKAKVCGTNPTATTAPADATIPATLFVAGCAAG
;
A
#
# COMPACT_ATOMS: atom_id res chain seq x y z
N MET A 1 8.27 -9.65 46.12
CA MET A 1 7.11 -9.61 47.02
C MET A 1 5.99 -8.96 46.21
N GLU A 2 5.16 -9.77 45.53
CA GLU A 2 3.96 -10.42 46.11
C GLU A 2 2.93 -9.35 46.50
N ALA A 3 1.64 -9.39 46.19
CA ALA A 3 0.74 -10.22 45.38
C ALA A 3 -0.64 -9.50 45.39
N GLU A 4 -1.69 -10.17 44.94
CA GLU A 4 -3.14 -9.81 44.94
C GLU A 4 -3.63 -9.11 43.65
N VAL A 5 -4.28 -9.75 42.67
CA VAL A 5 -5.35 -10.80 42.59
C VAL A 5 -6.72 -10.39 43.12
N LYS A 6 -7.70 -10.45 42.19
CA LYS A 6 -9.18 -10.49 42.26
C LYS A 6 -9.82 -9.27 41.58
N ARG A 7 -10.84 -9.39 40.72
CA ARG A 7 -11.84 -10.45 40.57
C ARG A 7 -12.56 -10.34 39.21
N LEU A 8 -12.99 -11.51 38.75
CA LEU A 8 -13.89 -11.84 37.63
C LEU A 8 -15.08 -10.89 37.41
N VAL A 9 -15.40 -10.61 36.15
CA VAL A 9 -16.77 -10.46 35.61
C VAL A 9 -16.74 -10.94 34.15
N ALA A 10 -17.05 -12.21 33.91
CA ALA A 10 -18.36 -12.75 33.50
C ALA A 10 -18.52 -12.86 31.98
N ALA A 11 -18.67 -14.10 31.55
CA ALA A 11 -19.03 -14.51 30.21
C ALA A 11 -20.40 -13.93 29.80
N SER A 12 -20.54 -13.55 28.53
CA SER A 12 -21.84 -13.54 27.85
C SER A 12 -21.63 -13.86 26.37
N LEU A 13 -22.09 -15.06 26.03
CA LEU A 13 -22.33 -15.57 24.69
C LEU A 13 -23.42 -14.72 24.01
N LEU A 14 -23.34 -14.50 22.70
CA LEU A 14 -24.42 -14.77 21.74
C LEU A 14 -24.02 -14.32 20.31
N PRO A 15 -24.18 -15.17 19.28
CA PRO A 15 -24.00 -14.82 17.88
C PRO A 15 -25.30 -14.25 17.28
N LEU A 16 -25.19 -13.28 16.38
CA LEU A 16 -26.28 -12.94 15.45
C LEU A 16 -25.80 -13.04 14.01
N ALA A 17 -26.47 -13.92 13.28
CA ALA A 17 -26.40 -14.10 11.84
C ALA A 17 -27.50 -13.27 11.14
N MET A 18 -27.32 -13.14 9.81
CA MET A 18 -28.28 -12.70 8.77
C MET A 18 -28.46 -11.18 8.64
N THR A 19 -28.32 -10.58 7.46
CA THR A 19 -29.20 -10.83 6.30
C THR A 19 -28.56 -10.35 4.99
N ALA A 20 -28.80 -11.13 3.94
CA ALA A 20 -28.54 -10.79 2.55
C ALA A 20 -29.64 -9.86 2.01
N ALA A 21 -29.24 -8.81 1.31
CA ALA A 21 -29.98 -8.16 0.23
C ALA A 21 -29.06 -8.23 -0.99
N GLY A 22 -29.40 -8.81 -2.14
CA GLY A 22 -30.69 -8.78 -2.80
C GLY A 22 -30.64 -7.74 -3.91
N CYS A 23 -30.03 -8.09 -5.06
CA CYS A 23 -30.29 -7.45 -6.35
C CYS A 23 -30.40 -8.55 -7.42
N ALA A 24 -31.48 -8.47 -8.18
CA ALA A 24 -31.98 -9.49 -9.09
C ALA A 24 -31.26 -9.51 -10.45
N GLN A 25 -31.08 -10.74 -10.94
CA GLN A 25 -31.25 -11.29 -12.29
C GLN A 25 -31.06 -10.39 -13.51
N ASN A 26 -30.18 -10.83 -14.43
CA ASN A 26 -30.52 -10.85 -15.85
C ASN A 26 -29.85 -12.05 -16.55
N GLU A 27 -30.66 -12.92 -17.13
CA GLU A 27 -30.27 -14.09 -17.91
C GLU A 27 -29.92 -13.70 -19.34
N LYS A 28 -28.73 -14.07 -19.86
CA LYS A 28 -28.55 -14.57 -21.23
C LYS A 28 -27.09 -15.03 -21.44
N SER A 29 -26.85 -16.34 -21.46
CA SER A 29 -25.74 -16.89 -22.24
C SER A 29 -26.14 -16.85 -23.72
N PRO A 30 -25.18 -16.56 -24.62
CA PRO A 30 -24.54 -17.68 -25.30
C PRO A 30 -23.02 -17.54 -25.43
N ALA A 31 -22.38 -18.70 -25.50
CA ALA A 31 -20.97 -18.87 -25.87
C ALA A 31 -20.71 -18.44 -27.31
N VAL A 32 -19.55 -17.84 -27.58
CA VAL A 32 -18.77 -18.06 -28.81
C VAL A 32 -17.28 -17.82 -28.54
N SER A 33 -16.48 -18.70 -29.13
CA SER A 33 -15.04 -18.77 -29.07
C SER A 33 -14.35 -17.75 -29.99
N SER A 34 -13.09 -17.48 -29.65
CA SER A 34 -11.94 -17.30 -30.55
C SER A 34 -11.73 -16.00 -31.33
N THR A 35 -10.47 -15.55 -31.17
CA THR A 35 -9.62 -14.86 -32.16
C THR A 35 -9.68 -13.34 -32.24
N GLY A 36 -8.57 -12.72 -31.80
CA GLY A 36 -7.83 -11.83 -32.70
C GLY A 36 -7.87 -10.34 -32.38
N SER A 37 -6.74 -9.88 -31.84
CA SER A 37 -6.09 -8.59 -32.12
C SER A 37 -6.94 -7.32 -31.96
N ALA A 38 -6.85 -6.72 -30.77
CA ALA A 38 -7.02 -5.28 -30.62
C ALA A 38 -5.66 -4.64 -30.31
N THR A 39 -5.18 -3.93 -31.33
CA THR A 39 -4.04 -3.02 -31.35
C THR A 39 -3.92 -2.19 -30.08
N ALA A 40 -2.72 -2.20 -29.51
CA ALA A 40 -2.30 -1.37 -28.39
C ALA A 40 -2.54 0.12 -28.68
N THR A 41 -3.39 0.75 -27.87
CA THR A 41 -3.32 2.19 -27.64
C THR A 41 -2.78 2.37 -26.23
N HIS A 42 -1.60 2.99 -26.14
CA HIS A 42 -0.92 3.35 -24.91
C HIS A 42 -1.83 4.19 -24.01
N THR A 43 -2.33 3.58 -22.93
CA THR A 43 -2.63 4.30 -21.71
C THR A 43 -1.64 3.80 -20.68
N HIS A 44 -0.64 4.61 -20.37
CA HIS A 44 0.31 4.36 -19.30
C HIS A 44 -0.38 4.62 -17.96
N SER A 45 -1.25 3.69 -17.59
CA SER A 45 -1.60 3.42 -16.21
C SER A 45 -1.46 1.92 -16.09
N THR A 46 -0.25 1.48 -15.78
CA THR A 46 -0.03 0.13 -15.29
C THR A 46 -0.74 0.08 -13.95
N GLU A 47 -2.05 -0.18 -13.99
CA GLU A 47 -2.76 -0.81 -12.90
C GLU A 47 -2.08 -2.16 -12.74
N ALA A 48 -0.97 -2.17 -12.02
CA ALA A 48 -0.35 -3.39 -11.56
C ALA A 48 -1.42 -4.06 -10.72
N GLN A 49 -2.19 -4.94 -11.36
CA GLN A 49 -3.09 -5.88 -10.72
C GLN A 49 -2.20 -6.80 -9.90
N ALA A 50 -1.81 -6.31 -8.73
CA ALA A 50 -1.13 -7.05 -7.70
C ALA A 50 -2.00 -8.26 -7.42
N GLY A 51 -1.43 -9.45 -7.63
CA GLY A 51 -2.09 -10.71 -7.38
C GLY A 51 -2.70 -10.71 -5.98
N GLY A 52 -4.03 -10.79 -5.92
CA GLY A 52 -4.78 -11.04 -4.69
C GLY A 52 -4.81 -9.90 -3.67
N GLN A 53 -5.74 -8.96 -3.86
CA GLN A 53 -6.51 -8.29 -2.80
C GLN A 53 -5.82 -7.24 -1.90
N THR A 54 -4.84 -6.48 -2.40
CA THR A 54 -4.72 -5.08 -1.96
C THR A 54 -4.62 -4.18 -3.19
N HIS A 55 -5.64 -3.34 -3.40
CA HIS A 55 -5.61 -2.36 -4.49
C HIS A 55 -4.49 -1.37 -4.23
N CYS A 56 -3.56 -1.27 -5.17
CA CYS A 56 -2.51 -0.26 -5.11
C CYS A 56 -3.03 1.06 -5.66
N THR A 57 -3.75 1.80 -4.81
CA THR A 57 -4.28 3.12 -5.13
C THR A 57 -3.87 4.12 -4.06
N LYS A 58 -3.80 5.40 -4.43
CA LYS A 58 -3.42 6.47 -3.48
C LYS A 58 -4.33 6.49 -2.26
N GLY A 59 -5.64 6.26 -2.44
CA GLY A 59 -6.60 6.21 -1.35
C GLY A 59 -6.34 5.06 -0.37
N GLN A 60 -5.94 3.88 -0.85
CA GLN A 60 -5.62 2.73 0.00
C GLN A 60 -4.30 2.90 0.76
N LEU A 61 -3.36 3.67 0.20
CA LEU A 61 -2.09 3.99 0.86
C LEU A 61 -2.15 5.24 1.72
N ALA A 62 -3.17 6.10 1.60
CA ALA A 62 -3.23 7.40 2.27
C ALA A 62 -3.07 7.27 3.78
N ASP A 63 -3.79 6.34 4.42
CA ASP A 63 -3.70 6.12 5.85
C ASP A 63 -2.34 5.56 6.28
N ALA A 64 -1.80 4.61 5.52
CA ALA A 64 -0.49 4.01 5.79
C ALA A 64 0.63 5.05 5.65
N ALA A 65 0.56 5.90 4.62
CA ALA A 65 1.53 6.96 4.35
C ALA A 65 1.42 8.11 5.36
N ALA A 66 0.21 8.51 5.73
CA ALA A 66 -0.01 9.49 6.79
C ALA A 66 0.48 8.96 8.15
N SER A 67 0.31 7.67 8.42
CA SER A 67 0.83 7.03 9.63
C SER A 67 2.37 7.00 9.63
N ALA A 68 2.99 6.63 8.51
CA ALA A 68 4.45 6.65 8.35
C ALA A 68 5.03 8.06 8.58
N ALA A 69 4.40 9.09 7.98
CA ALA A 69 4.77 10.48 8.20
C ALA A 69 4.70 10.89 9.67
N ARG A 70 3.61 10.51 10.36
CA ARG A 70 3.42 10.80 11.80
C ARG A 70 4.40 10.06 12.69
N SER A 71 4.85 8.87 12.30
CA SER A 71 5.91 8.14 12.99
C SER A 71 7.26 8.87 12.94
N MET A 72 7.50 9.68 11.90
CA MET A 72 8.68 10.57 11.83
C MET A 72 8.50 11.86 12.64
N GLY A 73 7.27 12.25 12.96
CA GLY A 73 6.96 13.46 13.74
C GLY A 73 5.46 13.71 13.82
N LYS A 74 4.95 14.01 15.03
CA LYS A 74 3.50 14.09 15.30
C LYS A 74 2.74 15.11 14.44
N ASP A 75 3.42 16.18 14.01
CA ASP A 75 2.86 17.27 13.23
C ASP A 75 3.12 17.11 11.72
N ASN A 76 3.67 15.97 11.30
CA ASN A 76 3.95 15.73 9.89
C ASN A 76 2.67 15.40 9.11
N VAL A 77 2.59 15.96 7.91
CA VAL A 77 1.55 15.71 6.92
C VAL A 77 2.26 15.28 5.64
N TYR A 78 1.71 14.28 4.97
CA TYR A 78 2.28 13.77 3.73
C TYR A 78 1.25 13.80 2.61
N SER A 79 1.64 14.40 1.48
CA SER A 79 0.89 14.42 0.24
C SER A 79 1.47 13.38 -0.72
N ILE A 80 0.63 12.53 -1.29
CA ILE A 80 1.04 11.53 -2.29
C ILE A 80 0.91 12.14 -3.69
N ASP A 81 2.03 12.55 -4.25
CA ASP A 81 2.10 13.11 -5.61
C ASP A 81 2.14 11.98 -6.66
N ASP A 82 2.91 10.93 -6.37
CA ASP A 82 3.09 9.78 -7.26
C ASP A 82 2.98 8.45 -6.50
N LEU A 83 2.51 7.42 -7.21
CA LEU A 83 2.37 6.06 -6.70
C LEU A 83 2.82 5.09 -7.78
N GLN A 84 3.77 4.21 -7.42
CA GLN A 84 4.22 3.12 -8.27
C GLN A 84 4.03 1.78 -7.56
N CYS A 85 3.60 0.77 -8.30
CA CYS A 85 3.19 -0.51 -7.74
C CYS A 85 3.75 -1.64 -8.59
N ALA A 86 4.31 -2.67 -7.95
CA ALA A 86 4.81 -3.86 -8.63
C ALA A 86 4.92 -5.01 -7.62
N ASP A 87 4.55 -6.22 -8.04
CA ASP A 87 4.85 -7.46 -7.30
C ASP A 87 4.45 -7.48 -5.80
N GLY A 88 3.32 -6.84 -5.46
CA GLY A 88 2.86 -6.73 -4.06
C GLY A 88 3.60 -5.67 -3.23
N TRP A 89 4.37 -4.80 -3.89
CA TRP A 89 5.01 -3.62 -3.33
C TRP A 89 4.38 -2.35 -3.90
N ALA A 90 4.47 -1.30 -3.11
CA ALA A 90 4.06 0.04 -3.50
C ALA A 90 5.07 1.05 -3.01
N VAL A 91 5.36 2.04 -3.84
CA VAL A 91 6.18 3.19 -3.49
C VAL A 91 5.36 4.43 -3.72
N THR A 92 5.20 5.24 -2.68
CA THR A 92 4.67 6.59 -2.83
C THR A 92 5.82 7.56 -2.82
N SER A 93 5.70 8.62 -3.59
CA SER A 93 6.55 9.80 -3.48
C SER A 93 5.70 11.05 -3.41
N GLY A 94 6.16 12.02 -2.64
CA GLY A 94 5.55 13.33 -2.58
C GLY A 94 6.12 14.20 -1.48
N LEU A 95 5.32 15.13 -0.98
CA LEU A 95 5.79 16.14 -0.04
C LEU A 95 5.52 15.75 1.42
N LEU A 96 6.57 15.58 2.21
CA LEU A 96 6.50 15.50 3.67
C LEU A 96 6.64 16.90 4.26
N ALA A 97 5.55 17.46 4.75
CA ALA A 97 5.47 18.79 5.32
C ALA A 97 5.01 18.74 6.78
N SER A 98 4.86 19.90 7.41
CA SER A 98 4.22 20.01 8.73
C SER A 98 2.79 20.55 8.60
N THR A 99 1.94 20.30 9.59
CA THR A 99 0.57 20.85 9.66
C THR A 99 0.54 22.38 9.64
N GLN A 100 1.59 23.03 10.16
CA GLN A 100 1.72 24.49 10.17
C GLN A 100 2.11 25.07 8.81
N ASN A 101 2.85 24.30 8.00
CA ASN A 101 3.35 24.72 6.69
C ASN A 101 3.16 23.60 5.67
N PRO A 102 1.92 23.25 5.27
CA PRO A 102 1.64 22.06 4.48
C PRO A 102 2.20 22.10 3.05
N HIS A 103 2.60 23.28 2.57
CA HIS A 103 3.20 23.47 1.24
C HIS A 103 4.73 23.63 1.27
N GLN A 104 5.35 23.65 2.45
CA GLN A 104 6.80 23.79 2.62
C GLN A 104 7.33 22.54 3.32
N GLY A 105 7.67 21.53 2.53
CA GLY A 105 8.13 20.22 3.01
C GLY A 105 9.32 19.69 2.21
N ALA A 106 9.80 18.52 2.59
CA ALA A 106 10.85 17.79 1.88
C ALA A 106 10.24 16.72 0.96
N PRO A 107 10.74 16.56 -0.27
CA PRO A 107 10.37 15.42 -1.11
C PRO A 107 10.78 14.14 -0.38
N THR A 108 9.81 13.27 -0.15
CA THR A 108 9.98 12.03 0.61
C THR A 108 9.32 10.90 -0.14
N SER A 109 9.92 9.72 -0.06
CA SER A 109 9.32 8.48 -0.56
C SER A 109 9.12 7.48 0.57
N PHE A 110 8.03 6.74 0.50
CA PHE A 110 7.75 5.63 1.40
C PHE A 110 7.56 4.35 0.60
N VAL A 111 8.23 3.29 1.05
CA VAL A 111 8.10 1.94 0.49
C VAL A 111 7.14 1.14 1.35
N PHE A 112 6.21 0.44 0.73
CA PHE A 112 5.21 -0.40 1.37
C PHE A 112 5.23 -1.80 0.76
N ARG A 113 4.90 -2.77 1.60
CA ARG A 113 4.66 -4.16 1.20
C ARG A 113 3.25 -4.56 1.60
N ALA A 114 2.54 -5.20 0.68
CA ALA A 114 1.22 -5.74 0.96
C ALA A 114 1.33 -6.88 1.98
N GLN A 115 0.53 -6.83 3.04
CA GLN A 115 0.36 -7.88 4.04
C GLN A 115 -1.13 -8.18 4.18
N GLY A 116 -1.60 -9.16 3.40
CA GLY A 116 -3.03 -9.45 3.28
C GLY A 116 -3.76 -8.30 2.61
N GLN A 117 -4.57 -7.59 3.39
CA GLN A 117 -5.39 -6.44 2.95
C GLN A 117 -4.81 -5.08 3.39
N PHE A 118 -3.62 -5.07 3.99
CA PHE A 118 -3.00 -3.87 4.56
C PHE A 118 -1.66 -3.54 3.88
N TRP A 119 -1.37 -2.24 3.74
CA TRP A 119 -0.06 -1.75 3.34
C TRP A 119 0.79 -1.46 4.57
N VAL A 120 1.95 -2.13 4.68
CA VAL A 120 2.87 -1.94 5.79
C VAL A 120 4.12 -1.23 5.30
N VAL A 121 4.44 -0.07 5.90
CA VAL A 121 5.65 0.68 5.60
C VAL A 121 6.88 -0.18 5.88
N GLN A 122 7.83 -0.16 4.95
CA GLN A 122 9.08 -0.88 5.05
C GLN A 122 10.22 0.09 5.33
N ASP A 123 11.18 -0.38 6.11
CA ASP A 123 12.43 0.33 6.35
C ASP A 123 13.29 0.27 5.08
N LYS A 124 13.56 1.45 4.48
CA LYS A 124 14.39 1.58 3.27
C LYS A 124 15.76 0.92 3.45
N ALA A 125 16.38 1.04 4.63
CA ALA A 125 17.68 0.44 4.90
C ALA A 125 17.65 -1.11 4.87
N LYS A 126 16.48 -1.72 5.11
CA LYS A 126 16.31 -3.18 5.06
C LYS A 126 15.94 -3.70 3.68
N VAL A 127 15.24 -2.91 2.86
CA VAL A 127 14.70 -3.38 1.58
C VAL A 127 15.53 -2.94 0.36
N CYS A 128 16.31 -1.86 0.50
CA CYS A 128 17.13 -1.31 -0.58
C CYS A 128 18.52 -1.96 -0.70
N GLY A 129 18.90 -2.82 0.25
CA GLY A 129 20.20 -3.50 0.24
C GLY A 129 21.38 -2.57 0.51
N THR A 130 22.57 -3.02 0.10
CA THR A 130 23.87 -2.45 0.47
C THR A 130 24.16 -1.08 -0.17
N ASN A 131 23.44 -0.70 -1.24
CA ASN A 131 23.67 0.57 -1.93
C ASN A 131 22.35 1.25 -2.35
N PRO A 132 21.64 1.91 -1.42
CA PRO A 132 20.31 2.46 -1.65
C PRO A 132 20.29 3.65 -2.62
N THR A 133 21.44 4.27 -2.92
CA THR A 133 21.55 5.43 -3.81
C THR A 133 21.93 5.05 -5.25
N ALA A 134 22.13 3.76 -5.54
CA ALA A 134 22.38 3.31 -6.90
C ALA A 134 21.16 3.56 -7.80
N THR A 135 21.38 3.65 -9.12
CA THR A 135 20.28 3.70 -10.11
C THR A 135 19.82 2.31 -10.54
N THR A 136 20.55 1.26 -10.12
CA THR A 136 20.24 -0.14 -10.38
C THR A 136 20.11 -0.86 -9.05
N ALA A 137 19.05 -1.64 -8.89
CA ALA A 137 18.82 -2.42 -7.68
C ALA A 137 19.96 -3.43 -7.47
N PRO A 138 20.61 -3.45 -6.30
CA PRO A 138 21.60 -4.45 -6.01
C PRO A 138 20.91 -5.81 -5.78
N ALA A 139 21.65 -6.91 -5.95
CA ALA A 139 21.10 -8.26 -5.89
C ALA A 139 20.54 -8.65 -4.51
N ASP A 140 20.95 -7.95 -3.45
CA ASP A 140 20.48 -8.10 -2.08
C ASP A 140 19.25 -7.23 -1.75
N ALA A 141 18.78 -6.38 -2.68
CA ALA A 141 17.55 -5.62 -2.49
C ALA A 141 16.33 -6.55 -2.54
N THR A 142 15.41 -6.37 -1.59
CA THR A 142 14.16 -7.14 -1.52
C THR A 142 13.02 -6.45 -2.29
N ILE A 143 13.12 -5.14 -2.50
CA ILE A 143 12.18 -4.37 -3.31
C ILE A 143 12.34 -4.75 -4.80
N PRO A 144 11.24 -4.83 -5.58
CA PRO A 144 11.31 -5.04 -7.03
C PRO A 144 12.20 -4.00 -7.71
N ALA A 145 13.03 -4.44 -8.66
CA ALA A 145 13.98 -3.57 -9.36
C ALA A 145 13.30 -2.39 -10.09
N THR A 146 12.06 -2.59 -10.55
CA THR A 146 11.22 -1.55 -11.17
C THR A 146 10.85 -0.41 -10.22
N LEU A 147 10.77 -0.68 -8.91
CA LEU A 147 10.43 0.29 -7.87
C LEU A 147 11.66 0.84 -7.14
N PHE A 148 12.84 0.27 -7.38
CA PHE A 148 14.06 0.61 -6.63
C PHE A 148 14.44 2.09 -6.75
N VAL A 149 14.41 2.66 -7.95
CA VAL A 149 14.77 4.07 -8.13
C VAL A 149 13.80 5.00 -7.39
N ALA A 150 12.49 4.74 -7.50
CA ALA A 150 11.47 5.53 -6.82
C ALA A 150 11.49 5.33 -5.29
N GLY A 151 11.83 4.14 -4.82
CA GLY A 151 11.71 3.75 -3.41
C GLY A 151 13.01 3.81 -2.62
N CYS A 152 14.17 3.83 -3.27
CA CYS A 152 15.47 3.77 -2.61
C CYS A 152 16.36 4.94 -3.01
N ALA A 153 16.46 5.22 -4.32
CA ALA A 153 17.29 6.31 -4.83
C ALA A 153 16.65 7.69 -4.62
N ALA A 154 15.31 7.76 -4.55
CA ALA A 154 14.60 8.98 -4.21
C ALA A 154 14.47 9.12 -2.68
N GLY A 155 15.11 10.13 -2.09
CA GLY A 155 14.90 10.58 -0.70
C GLY A 155 15.90 10.05 0.31
#